data_AF-X8C7R6-F1
#
_entry.id   AF-X8C7R6-F1
#
_cell.length_a   1.000
_cell.length_b   1.000
_cell.length_c   1.000
_cell.angle_alpha   90.00
_cell.angle_beta   90.00
_cell.angle_gamma   90.00
#
_symmetry.space_group_name_H-M   'P 1'
#
loop_
_entity.id
_entity.type
_entity.pdbx_description
1 polymer ?
#
loop_
_entity_poly.entity_id
_entity_poly.type
_entity_poly.pdbx_seq_one_letter_code
_entity_poly.pdbx_strand_id
1 'polypeptide(L)' 'MYFASVDNGRVGLQMVPMRMRRLRLERVPHDYAEWLRRTLDQISRPFKTKVGEATDGVFGLSGISRTRQQNR' A
#
# COMPACT_ATOMS: atom_id res chain seq x y z
N MET A 1 -6.30 -6.91 3.30
CA MET A 1 -5.79 -6.72 4.68
C MET A 1 -4.59 -5.80 4.62
N TYR A 2 -4.38 -4.92 5.60
CA TYR A 2 -3.23 -4.02 5.60
C TYR A 2 -2.52 -4.01 6.95
N PHE A 3 -1.20 -3.77 6.93
CA PHE A 3 -0.33 -3.61 8.09
C PHE A 3 0.47 -2.32 7.91
N ALA A 4 0.28 -1.37 8.82
CA ALA A 4 1.03 -0.12 8.82
C ALA A 4 2.25 -0.24 9.75
N SER A 5 3.38 0.30 9.33
CA SER A 5 4.61 0.39 10.13
C SER A 5 5.17 1.80 10.05
N VAL A 6 5.78 2.29 11.12
CA VAL A 6 6.48 3.58 11.12
C VAL A 6 7.90 3.34 11.59
N ASP A 7 8.87 3.79 10.81
CA ASP A 7 10.29 3.71 11.16
C ASP A 7 11.02 4.98 10.74
N ASN A 8 11.75 5.60 11.68
CA ASN A 8 12.59 6.78 11.46
C ASN A 8 11.95 7.90 10.59
N GLY A 9 10.68 8.23 10.85
CA GLY A 9 9.91 9.25 10.10
C GLY A 9 9.38 8.79 8.72
N ARG A 10 9.61 7.53 8.35
CA ARG A 10 9.02 6.88 7.18
C ARG A 10 7.82 6.06 7.60
N VAL A 11 6.73 6.16 6.83
CA VAL A 11 5.55 5.32 7.01
C VAL A 11 5.56 4.28 5.91
N GLY A 12 5.55 3.01 6.32
CA GLY A 12 5.34 1.85 5.48
C GLY A 12 3.91 1.35 5.62
N LEU A 13 3.28 0.92 4.53
CA LEU A 13 2.02 0.18 4.56
C LEU A 13 2.16 -1.06 3.68
N GLN A 14 2.02 -2.24 4.27
CA GLN A 14 1.92 -3.49 3.55
C GLN A 14 0.46 -3.85 3.34
N MET A 15 0.07 -4.20 2.12
CA MET A 15 -1.30 -4.55 1.78
C MET A 15 -1.36 -5.89 1.05
N VAL A 16 -2.25 -6.77 1.46
CA VAL A 16 -2.66 -7.96 0.69
C VAL A 16 -3.96 -7.61 -0.06
N PRO A 17 -3.93 -7.52 -1.40
CA PRO A 17 -5.12 -7.24 -2.20
C PRO A 17 -6.02 -8.48 -2.20
N MET A 18 -7.29 -8.27 -1.85
CA MET A 18 -8.29 -9.32 -1.76
C MET A 18 -9.51 -8.97 -2.59
N ARG A 19 -10.18 -9.98 -3.13
CA ARG A 19 -11.50 -9.85 -3.77
C ARG A 19 -12.51 -10.73 -3.04
N MET A 20 -13.77 -10.32 -3.04
CA MET A 20 -14.87 -11.14 -2.57
C MET A 20 -15.42 -11.96 -3.74
N ARG A 21 -15.46 -13.28 -3.62
CA ARG A 21 -16.06 -14.19 -4.60
C ARG A 21 -16.74 -15.33 -3.88
N ARG A 22 -17.99 -15.65 -4.24
CA ARG A 22 -18.78 -16.70 -3.58
C ARG A 22 -18.79 -16.57 -2.04
N LEU A 23 -18.99 -15.34 -1.56
CA LEU A 23 -18.96 -14.98 -0.13
C LEU A 23 -17.64 -15.32 0.59
N ARG A 24 -16.54 -15.50 -0.16
CA ARG A 24 -15.22 -15.79 0.37
C ARG A 24 -14.24 -14.69 -0.04
N LEU A 25 -13.38 -14.31 0.90
CA LEU A 25 -12.21 -13.49 0.60
C LEU A 25 -11.14 -14.36 -0.06
N GLU A 26 -10.79 -14.03 -1.30
CA GLU A 26 -9.72 -14.65 -2.07
C GLU A 26 -8.63 -13.61 -2.34
N ARG A 27 -7.37 -14.04 -2.48
CA ARG A 27 -6.32 -13.17 -3.02
C ARG A 27 -6.69 -12.77 -4.46
N VAL A 28 -6.38 -11.52 -4.80
CA VAL A 28 -6.57 -11.02 -6.17
C VAL A 28 -5.60 -11.76 -7.12
N PRO A 29 -6.05 -12.21 -8.31
CA PRO A 29 -5.15 -12.80 -9.30
C PRO A 29 -4.03 -11.82 -9.70
N HIS A 30 -2.87 -12.34 -10.10
CA HIS A 30 -1.67 -11.53 -10.36
C HIS A 30 -1.90 -10.37 -11.33
N ASP A 31 -2.62 -10.58 -12.44
CA ASP A 31 -2.87 -9.51 -13.43
C ASP A 31 -3.69 -8.34 -12.85
N TYR A 32 -4.68 -8.67 -12.01
CA TYR A 32 -5.47 -7.66 -11.30
C TYR A 32 -4.66 -6.99 -10.18
N ALA A 33 -3.75 -7.72 -9.54
CA ALA A 33 -2.84 -7.18 -8.56
C ALA A 33 -1.88 -6.17 -9.22
N GLU A 34 -1.30 -6.49 -10.37
CA GLU A 34 -0.44 -5.58 -11.12
C GLU A 34 -1.18 -4.31 -11.57
N TRP A 35 -2.41 -4.45 -12.06
CA TRP A 35 -3.25 -3.28 -12.37
C TRP A 35 -3.45 -2.41 -11.13
N LEU A 36 -3.87 -3.00 -10.01
CA LEU A 36 -4.10 -2.29 -8.77
C LEU A 36 -2.83 -1.61 -8.26
N ARG A 37 -1.67 -2.26 -8.36
CA ARG A 37 -0.37 -1.70 -8.00
C ARG A 37 -0.06 -0.44 -8.81
N ARG A 38 -0.24 -0.48 -10.13
CA ARG A 38 0.00 0.68 -11.02
C ARG A 38 -0.96 1.82 -10.73
N THR A 39 -2.24 1.52 -10.49
CA THR A 39 -3.23 2.52 -10.09
C THR A 39 -2.85 3.16 -8.76
N LEU A 40 -2.48 2.36 -7.76
CA LEU A 40 -2.03 2.85 -6.47
C LEU A 40 -0.76 3.70 -6.60
N ASP A 41 0.21 3.32 -7.43
CA ASP A 41 1.41 4.13 -7.69
C ASP A 41 1.03 5.49 -8.26
N GLN A 42 0.17 5.50 -9.28
CA GLN A 42 -0.25 6.74 -9.94
C GLN A 42 -0.97 7.69 -8.97
N ILE A 43 -1.92 7.21 -8.17
CA ILE A 43 -2.66 8.06 -7.23
C ILE A 43 -1.83 8.45 -5.99
N SER A 44 -0.77 7.69 -5.67
CA SER A 44 0.09 7.94 -4.51
C SER A 44 1.20 8.96 -4.79
N ARG A 45 1.54 9.20 -6.07
CA ARG A 45 2.58 10.16 -6.49
C ARG A 45 2.45 11.56 -5.88
N PRO A 46 1.26 12.20 -5.82
CA PRO A 46 1.12 13.52 -5.21
C PRO A 46 1.50 13.56 -3.72
N PHE A 47 1.36 12.42 -3.03
CA PHE A 47 1.68 12.28 -1.61
C PHE A 47 3.15 11.92 -1.37
N LYS A 48 3.97 11.84 -2.42
CA LYS A 48 5.37 11.38 -2.37
C LYS A 48 5.51 9.98 -1.78
N THR A 49 4.49 9.16 -1.97
CA THR A 49 4.46 7.75 -1.55
C THR A 49 4.69 6.89 -2.79
N LYS A 50 5.63 5.94 -2.70
CA LYS A 50 5.91 4.96 -3.77
C LYS A 50 5.25 3.63 -3.44
N VAL A 51 4.73 2.94 -4.46
CA VAL A 51 4.19 1.58 -4.32
C VAL A 51 5.14 0.60 -4.98
N GLY A 52 5.81 -0.21 -4.16
CA GLY A 52 6.62 -1.35 -4.58
C GLY A 52 5.86 -2.66 -4.46
N GLU A 53 6.32 -3.66 -5.21
CA GLU A 53 5.94 -5.05 -4.97
C GLU A 53 6.73 -5.57 -3.76
N ALA A 54 6.01 -6.13 -2.80
CA ALA A 54 6.56 -6.98 -1.76
C ALA A 54 6.28 -8.44 -2.14
N THR A 55 6.99 -9.37 -1.50
CA THR A 55 6.89 -10.81 -1.79
C THR A 55 5.44 -11.31 -1.74
N ASP A 56 5.08 -12.24 -2.63
CA ASP A 56 3.80 -12.99 -2.65
C ASP A 56 2.52 -12.17 -2.90
N GLY A 57 2.62 -11.13 -3.74
CA GLY A 57 1.46 -10.30 -4.10
C GLY A 57 1.04 -9.32 -3.00
N VAL A 58 1.95 -9.04 -2.06
CA VAL A 58 1.81 -7.96 -1.10
C VAL A 58 2.28 -6.67 -1.75
N PHE A 59 1.58 -5.55 -1.55
CA PHE A 59 2.07 -4.24 -1.96
C PHE A 59 2.71 -3.54 -0.78
N GLY A 60 3.92 -3.04 -0.99
CA GLY A 60 4.61 -2.16 -0.05
C GLY A 60 4.45 -0.70 -0.48
N LEU A 61 3.76 0.10 0.33
CA LEU A 61 3.73 1.55 0.20
C LEU A 61 4.79 2.13 1.13
N SER A 62 5.62 3.05 0.64
CA SER A 62 6.55 3.80 1.49
C SER A 62 6.45 5.29 1.20
N GLY A 63 6.26 6.09 2.26
CA GLY A 63 6.15 7.53 2.20
C GLY A 63 6.91 8.20 3.35
N ILE A 64 7.22 9.48 3.18
CA ILE A 64 7.86 10.27 4.23
C ILE A 64 6.74 10.95 5.04
N SER A 65 6.63 10.62 6.32
CA SER A 65 5.71 11.32 7.21
C SER A 65 6.34 12.64 7.63
N ARG A 66 5.85 13.76 7.09
CA ARG A 66 6.07 15.05 7.76
C ARG A 66 5.19 15.06 9.00
N THR A 67 5.75 14.58 10.11
CA THR A 67 5.19 14.85 11.43
C THR A 67 5.22 16.37 11.61
N ARG A 68 4.08 17.03 11.38
CA ARG A 68 3.89 18.43 11.76
C ARG A 68 3.90 18.44 13.29
N GLN A 69 5.06 18.71 13.88
CA GLN A 69 5.11 19.25 15.22
C GLN A 69 4.66 20.72 15.08
N GLN A 70 3.36 20.95 15.24
CA GLN A 70 2.82 22.30 15.41
C GLN A 70 1.83 22.23 16.58
N ASN A 71 2.39 22.10 17.79
CA ASN A 71 1.68 22.46 19.00
C ASN A 71 2.24 23.81 19.44
N ARG A 72 1.37 24.81 19.26
CA ARG A 72 1.17 26.07 20.00
C ARG A 72 2.38 26.84 20.50
#